data_AF-A0A0K1EPI0-F1
#
_entry.id   AF-A0A0K1EPI0-F1
#
_cell.length_a   1.000
_cell.length_b   1.000
_cell.length_c   1.000
_cell.angle_alpha   90.00
_cell.angle_beta   90.00
_cell.angle_gamma   90.00
#
_symmetry.space_group_name_H-M   'P 1'
#
loop_
_entity.id
_entity.type
_entity.pdbx_description
1 polymer ?
#
loop_
_entity_poly.entity_id
_entity_poly.type
_entity_poly.pdbx_seq_one_letter_code
_entity_poly.pdbx_strand_id
1 'polypeptide(L)'
;MHSRRDEPTLSVTLLSIVAVLCAALSGAACADAEEMPDGSAGTESGGASSGGGEIPVDEMPPECRLPEEQDPKRGIEIRLENASDTPVYMFMDCLGRYEITSCADGYTKPLEVHEGCRVDCAFEPVDVCGSCQRCIGSVSEITPGRPRLLFWGGIHYHASERPSGCPCYKPLTFPGGRYRFRVPVYMSEHDAFAGLSPRWVSADFTLPLIGGWLSVPVAP
;
A
#
# COMPACT_ATOMS: atom_id res chain seq x y z
N MET A 1 12.54 53.84 -37.40
CA MET A 1 12.67 54.67 -36.18
C MET A 1 11.67 54.16 -35.15
N HIS A 2 12.09 54.03 -33.89
CA HIS A 2 11.35 53.60 -32.69
C HIS A 2 11.16 52.08 -32.56
N SER A 3 11.39 51.43 -31.42
CA SER A 3 12.19 51.68 -30.21
C SER A 3 12.15 50.32 -29.49
N ARG A 4 13.28 49.63 -29.36
CA ARG A 4 13.37 48.37 -28.61
C ARG A 4 13.40 48.73 -27.12
N ARG A 5 12.52 48.13 -26.32
CA ARG A 5 12.58 48.18 -24.86
C ARG A 5 13.29 46.91 -24.39
N ASP A 6 14.46 47.12 -23.80
CA ASP A 6 15.21 46.12 -23.05
C ASP A 6 14.54 45.94 -21.68
N GLU A 7 14.29 44.70 -21.28
CA GLU A 7 13.87 44.34 -19.91
C GLU A 7 15.07 43.81 -19.11
N PRO A 8 15.20 44.19 -17.83
CA PRO A 8 16.37 43.86 -17.03
C PRO A 8 16.31 42.43 -16.46
N THR A 9 17.36 41.67 -16.71
CA THR A 9 17.71 40.43 -16.00
C THR A 9 18.05 40.72 -14.53
N LEU A 10 17.17 40.30 -13.62
CA LEU A 10 17.44 40.25 -12.18
C LEU A 10 18.05 38.90 -11.81
N SER A 11 19.37 38.89 -11.66
CA SER A 11 20.15 37.80 -11.08
C SER A 11 20.02 37.85 -9.56
N VAL A 12 19.34 36.88 -8.95
CA VAL A 12 19.27 36.74 -7.49
C VAL A 12 20.08 35.53 -7.07
N THR A 13 21.30 35.81 -6.63
CA THR A 13 22.20 34.87 -5.95
C THR A 13 21.84 34.90 -4.47
N LEU A 14 21.40 33.78 -3.90
CA LEU A 14 21.25 33.66 -2.44
C LEU A 14 21.92 32.37 -1.95
N LEU A 15 23.16 32.56 -1.50
CA LEU A 15 23.89 31.67 -0.60
C LEU A 15 23.12 31.58 0.72
N SER A 16 22.91 30.37 1.23
CA SER A 16 22.68 30.16 2.65
C SER A 16 23.32 28.84 3.08
N ILE A 17 24.44 29.01 3.79
CA ILE A 17 25.19 28.00 4.52
C ILE A 17 24.42 27.73 5.80
N VAL A 18 23.98 26.49 6.03
CA VAL A 18 23.56 26.02 7.36
C VAL A 18 24.35 24.76 7.67
N ALA A 19 25.43 24.93 8.42
CA ALA A 19 26.15 23.85 9.07
C ALA A 19 25.37 23.43 10.32
N VAL A 20 24.85 22.21 10.33
CA VAL A 20 24.32 21.59 11.56
C VAL A 20 25.30 20.50 11.99
N LEU A 21 26.06 20.82 13.04
CA LEU A 21 26.72 19.85 13.90
C LEU A 21 25.64 19.05 14.64
N CYS A 22 25.58 17.73 14.44
CA CYS A 22 24.95 16.83 15.40
C CYS A 22 25.98 15.84 15.92
N ALA A 23 26.16 15.89 17.23
CA ALA A 23 27.13 15.16 18.02
C ALA A 23 26.89 13.65 17.97
N ALA A 24 28.00 12.91 17.87
CA ALA A 24 28.06 11.48 18.15
C ALA A 24 27.88 11.25 19.67
N LEU A 25 26.83 10.53 20.04
CA LEU A 25 26.77 9.80 21.31
C LEU A 25 26.71 8.30 21.00
N SER A 26 27.86 7.64 21.14
CA SER A 26 28.00 6.19 21.12
C SER A 26 27.69 5.65 22.52
N GLY A 27 26.45 5.21 22.74
CA GLY A 27 26.06 4.45 23.92
C GLY A 27 26.01 2.96 23.58
N ALA A 28 27.04 2.22 24.00
CA ALA A 28 27.05 0.76 23.99
C ALA A 28 26.27 0.23 25.19
N ALA A 29 25.25 -0.59 24.94
CA ALA A 29 24.62 -1.43 25.95
C ALA A 29 24.51 -2.85 25.36
N CYS A 30 25.34 -3.74 25.89
CA CYS A 30 25.20 -5.18 25.71
C CYS A 30 23.97 -5.63 26.51
N ALA A 31 23.01 -6.26 25.85
CA ALA A 31 21.94 -6.99 26.50
C ALA A 31 22.22 -8.49 26.34
N ASP A 32 22.29 -9.16 27.48
CA ASP A 32 22.51 -10.58 27.66
C ASP A 32 21.46 -11.43 26.90
N ALA A 33 21.95 -12.52 26.31
CA ALA A 33 21.13 -13.56 25.71
C ALA A 33 20.63 -14.51 26.81
N GLU A 34 19.32 -14.58 27.02
CA GLU A 34 18.71 -15.64 27.81
C GLU A 34 18.40 -16.86 26.92
N GLU A 35 19.00 -17.99 27.29
CA GLU A 35 18.72 -19.34 26.78
C GLU A 35 17.23 -19.69 26.92
N MET A 36 16.59 -20.09 25.81
CA MET A 36 15.29 -20.76 25.85
C MET A 36 15.46 -22.28 25.70
N PRO A 37 14.74 -23.10 26.49
CA PRO A 37 14.89 -24.55 26.49
C PRO A 37 14.23 -25.24 25.29
N ASP A 38 14.88 -26.32 24.86
CA ASP A 38 14.45 -27.33 23.90
C ASP A 38 13.02 -27.84 24.16
N GLY A 39 12.14 -27.67 23.16
CA GLY A 39 10.79 -28.21 23.12
C GLY A 39 10.60 -29.10 21.89
N SER A 40 10.74 -30.42 22.10
CA SER A 40 10.61 -31.47 21.10
C SER A 40 9.21 -31.59 20.45
N ALA A 41 9.25 -31.70 19.12
CA ALA A 41 8.58 -32.69 18.26
C ALA A 41 7.12 -33.11 18.55
N GLY A 42 6.21 -32.59 17.72
CA GLY A 42 4.94 -33.22 17.37
C GLY A 42 4.69 -33.05 15.87
N THR A 43 5.10 -34.03 15.07
CA THR A 43 4.90 -34.09 13.63
C THR A 43 3.50 -34.60 13.32
N GLU A 44 2.62 -33.73 12.83
CA GLU A 44 1.42 -34.12 12.11
C GLU A 44 1.50 -33.50 10.70
N SER A 45 1.96 -34.32 9.76
CA SER A 45 2.00 -34.02 8.33
C SER A 45 0.58 -34.00 7.76
N GLY A 46 -0.06 -32.83 7.80
CA GLY A 46 -1.24 -32.51 6.99
C GLY A 46 -0.81 -32.03 5.61
N GLY A 47 -1.30 -32.68 4.56
CA GLY A 47 -0.89 -32.45 3.17
C GLY A 47 -1.02 -30.98 2.71
N ALA A 48 0.02 -30.51 2.02
CA ALA A 48 0.06 -29.22 1.36
C ALA A 48 -0.95 -29.19 0.20
N SER A 49 -2.13 -28.63 0.45
CA SER A 49 -3.00 -28.13 -0.62
C SER A 49 -2.50 -26.74 -1.01
N SER A 50 -1.91 -26.61 -2.19
CA SER A 50 -1.47 -25.34 -2.79
C SER A 50 -2.66 -24.55 -3.36
N GLY A 51 -3.73 -24.43 -2.58
CA GLY A 51 -4.85 -23.53 -2.85
C GLY A 51 -4.71 -22.32 -1.94
N GLY A 52 -4.60 -21.11 -2.51
CA GLY A 52 -4.71 -19.89 -1.74
C GLY A 52 -5.95 -19.98 -0.85
N GLY A 53 -5.77 -19.93 0.46
CA GLY A 53 -6.87 -20.05 1.40
C GLY A 53 -7.89 -18.97 1.10
N GLU A 54 -9.16 -19.32 0.99
CA GLU A 54 -10.23 -18.33 1.05
C GLU A 54 -10.52 -18.10 2.53
N ILE A 55 -10.75 -16.85 2.94
CA ILE A 55 -11.31 -16.59 4.27
C ILE A 55 -12.69 -17.25 4.29
N PRO A 56 -13.03 -18.08 5.31
CA PRO A 56 -14.35 -18.67 5.40
C PRO A 56 -15.42 -17.58 5.34
N VAL A 57 -16.27 -17.63 4.31
CA VAL A 57 -17.37 -16.67 4.08
C VAL A 57 -18.30 -16.57 5.30
N ASP A 58 -18.34 -17.62 6.10
CA ASP A 58 -19.13 -17.74 7.32
C ASP A 58 -18.73 -16.77 8.44
N GLU A 59 -17.54 -16.18 8.39
CA GLU A 59 -17.08 -15.18 9.38
C GLU A 59 -17.52 -13.75 9.04
N MET A 60 -18.03 -13.49 7.84
CA MET A 60 -18.45 -12.15 7.44
C MET A 60 -19.85 -11.81 7.97
N PRO A 61 -20.11 -10.62 8.55
CA PRO A 61 -21.44 -10.20 8.95
C PRO A 61 -22.45 -10.20 7.78
N PRO A 62 -23.72 -10.57 7.99
CA PRO A 62 -24.71 -10.68 6.91
C PRO A 62 -24.87 -9.42 6.04
N GLU A 63 -24.74 -8.23 6.63
CA GLU A 63 -24.80 -6.94 5.95
C GLU A 63 -23.62 -6.70 4.99
N CYS A 64 -22.52 -7.41 5.20
CA CYS A 64 -21.31 -7.35 4.39
C CYS A 64 -21.28 -8.40 3.30
N ARG A 65 -22.12 -9.45 3.41
CA ARG A 65 -22.27 -10.51 2.39
C ARG A 65 -23.04 -9.99 1.18
N LEU A 66 -22.63 -10.43 0.01
CA LEU A 66 -23.43 -10.24 -1.21
C LEU A 66 -24.35 -11.46 -1.43
N PRO A 67 -25.53 -11.25 -2.03
CA PRO A 67 -26.54 -12.30 -2.20
C PRO A 67 -26.18 -13.38 -3.23
N GLU A 68 -25.10 -13.24 -4.00
CA GLU A 68 -24.71 -14.23 -5.01
C GLU A 68 -23.18 -14.35 -5.13
N GLU A 69 -22.70 -15.60 -5.15
CA GLU A 69 -21.29 -15.96 -5.28
C GLU A 69 -20.87 -15.79 -6.76
N GLN A 70 -20.56 -14.55 -7.12
CA GLN A 70 -19.96 -14.25 -8.42
C GLN A 70 -18.43 -14.43 -8.31
N ASP A 71 -17.81 -14.94 -9.38
CA ASP A 71 -16.38 -15.28 -9.43
C ASP A 71 -15.50 -14.16 -8.85
N PRO A 72 -14.92 -14.36 -7.64
CA PRO A 72 -14.17 -13.33 -6.93
C PRO A 72 -12.81 -13.03 -7.58
N LYS A 73 -12.39 -13.79 -8.61
CA LYS A 73 -11.03 -13.75 -9.18
C LYS A 73 -10.74 -12.56 -10.08
N ARG A 74 -11.44 -11.44 -9.92
CA ARG A 74 -11.19 -10.24 -10.72
C ARG A 74 -10.73 -9.11 -9.82
N GLY A 75 -9.44 -8.80 -9.92
CA GLY A 75 -8.92 -7.52 -9.44
C GLY A 75 -9.69 -6.35 -10.05
N ILE A 76 -9.53 -5.18 -9.45
CA ILE A 76 -10.21 -3.95 -9.86
C ILE A 76 -9.21 -2.92 -10.35
N GLU A 77 -9.62 -2.19 -11.40
CA GLU A 77 -9.00 -0.92 -11.75
C GLU A 77 -9.64 0.19 -10.91
N ILE A 78 -8.82 1.05 -10.32
CA ILE A 78 -9.25 2.19 -9.51
C ILE A 78 -8.84 3.46 -10.27
N ARG A 79 -9.79 4.34 -10.51
CA ARG A 79 -9.62 5.60 -11.24
C ARG A 79 -9.72 6.77 -10.28
N LEU A 80 -8.58 7.40 -10.00
CA LEU A 80 -8.53 8.63 -9.23
C LEU A 80 -8.85 9.80 -10.17
N GLU A 81 -10.03 10.40 -10.00
CA GLU A 81 -10.57 11.41 -10.91
C GLU A 81 -10.46 12.81 -10.30
N ASN A 82 -9.64 13.67 -10.92
CA ASN A 82 -9.51 15.06 -10.51
C ASN A 82 -10.42 15.95 -11.36
N ALA A 83 -11.57 16.34 -10.80
CA ALA A 83 -12.54 17.23 -11.43
C ALA A 83 -12.30 18.72 -11.11
N SER A 84 -11.29 19.07 -10.31
CA SER A 84 -10.93 20.48 -10.05
C SER A 84 -10.12 21.06 -11.22
N ASP A 85 -9.73 22.32 -11.09
CA ASP A 85 -8.81 23.04 -11.99
C ASP A 85 -7.34 22.99 -11.53
N THR A 86 -7.06 22.35 -10.38
CA THR A 86 -5.77 22.33 -9.71
C THR A 86 -5.25 20.91 -9.54
N PRO A 87 -3.96 20.63 -9.81
CA PRO A 87 -3.42 19.29 -9.60
C PRO A 87 -3.42 18.93 -8.11
N VAL A 88 -3.62 17.64 -7.84
CA VAL A 88 -3.37 17.05 -6.54
C VAL A 88 -2.26 16.02 -6.66
N TYR A 89 -1.58 15.74 -5.57
CA TYR A 89 -0.39 14.90 -5.56
C TYR A 89 -0.61 13.66 -4.69
N MET A 90 0.02 12.56 -5.06
CA MET A 90 -0.02 11.31 -4.32
C MET A 90 1.40 10.78 -4.17
N PHE A 91 1.75 10.36 -2.96
CA PHE A 91 3.01 9.67 -2.74
C PHE A 91 2.96 8.26 -3.34
N MET A 92 3.94 7.96 -4.18
CA MET A 92 4.13 6.68 -4.81
C MET A 92 5.36 6.01 -4.22
N ASP A 93 5.15 4.96 -3.43
CA ASP A 93 6.21 3.97 -3.24
C ASP A 93 6.19 2.96 -4.40
N CYS A 94 6.71 1.74 -4.22
CA CYS A 94 6.69 0.73 -5.29
C CYS A 94 5.30 0.51 -5.93
N LEU A 95 4.21 0.56 -5.13
CA LEU A 95 2.86 0.23 -5.58
C LEU A 95 1.82 1.34 -5.27
N GLY A 96 2.28 2.51 -4.85
CA GLY A 96 1.41 3.57 -4.32
C GLY A 96 1.00 3.34 -2.86
N ARG A 97 0.65 4.41 -2.15
CA ARG A 97 0.15 4.32 -0.78
C ARG A 97 -1.37 4.42 -0.77
N TYR A 98 -2.06 3.31 -0.65
CA TYR A 98 -3.51 3.27 -0.47
C TYR A 98 -3.89 2.17 0.50
N GLU A 99 -5.14 2.19 0.95
CA GLU A 99 -5.66 1.20 1.86
C GLU A 99 -7.02 0.69 1.38
N ILE A 100 -7.26 -0.59 1.60
CA ILE A 100 -8.56 -1.21 1.41
C ILE A 100 -8.95 -1.81 2.75
N THR A 101 -10.16 -1.51 3.22
CA THR A 101 -10.73 -2.09 4.43
C THR A 101 -11.98 -2.88 4.08
N SER A 102 -12.29 -3.91 4.87
CA SER A 102 -13.46 -4.76 4.64
C SER A 102 -14.62 -4.30 5.53
N CYS A 103 -15.84 -4.53 5.08
CA CYS A 103 -16.99 -4.44 5.97
C CYS A 103 -16.94 -5.52 7.07
N ALA A 104 -16.30 -6.66 6.78
CA ALA A 104 -16.25 -7.81 7.68
C ALA A 104 -15.63 -7.51 9.05
N ASP A 105 -14.64 -6.61 9.09
CA ASP A 105 -14.00 -6.13 10.31
C ASP A 105 -14.51 -4.75 10.74
N GLY A 106 -15.65 -4.29 10.21
CA GLY A 106 -16.23 -2.98 10.49
C GLY A 106 -15.39 -1.82 9.94
N TYR A 107 -14.59 -2.06 8.91
CA TYR A 107 -13.64 -1.12 8.31
C TYR A 107 -12.55 -0.65 9.30
N THR A 108 -12.17 -1.48 10.28
CA THR A 108 -11.29 -1.06 11.36
C THR A 108 -9.81 -1.24 11.05
N LYS A 109 -9.45 -2.19 10.17
CA LYS A 109 -8.08 -2.54 9.86
C LYS A 109 -7.83 -2.57 8.35
N PRO A 110 -6.78 -1.88 7.87
CA PRO A 110 -6.35 -2.00 6.48
C PRO A 110 -5.92 -3.43 6.18
N LEU A 111 -6.28 -3.88 5.00
CA LEU A 111 -5.86 -5.15 4.45
C LEU A 111 -4.41 -5.02 3.95
N GLU A 112 -3.60 -6.07 4.15
CA GLU A 112 -2.27 -6.17 3.56
C GLU A 112 -2.41 -6.47 2.05
N VAL A 113 -2.60 -5.42 1.23
CA VAL A 113 -2.83 -5.53 -0.22
C VAL A 113 -1.53 -5.59 -1.05
N HIS A 114 -0.38 -5.55 -0.38
CA HIS A 114 0.94 -5.64 -0.98
C HIS A 114 1.74 -6.74 -0.28
N GLU A 115 2.45 -7.56 -1.05
CA GLU A 115 3.30 -8.64 -0.51
C GLU A 115 4.40 -8.15 0.43
N GLY A 116 4.83 -6.88 0.22
CA GLY A 116 6.00 -6.33 0.88
C GLY A 116 7.27 -7.05 0.45
N CYS A 117 8.34 -6.92 1.25
CA CYS A 117 9.56 -7.67 1.00
C CYS A 117 9.53 -9.03 1.69
N ARG A 118 8.71 -9.95 1.17
CA ARG A 118 8.53 -11.30 1.69
C ARG A 118 8.40 -12.26 0.50
N VAL A 119 8.66 -13.54 0.72
CA VAL A 119 8.45 -14.60 -0.29
C VAL A 119 7.13 -15.32 -0.02
N ASP A 120 6.49 -15.88 -1.05
CA ASP A 120 5.31 -16.74 -0.83
C ASP A 120 5.72 -17.96 -0.01
N CYS A 121 5.00 -18.28 1.06
CA CYS A 121 5.28 -19.41 1.94
C CYS A 121 5.22 -20.78 1.22
N ALA A 122 4.58 -20.88 0.05
CA ALA A 122 4.47 -22.12 -0.71
C ALA A 122 5.73 -22.48 -1.52
N PHE A 123 6.67 -21.56 -1.76
CA PHE A 123 7.88 -21.87 -2.53
C PHE A 123 8.92 -22.60 -1.68
N GLU A 124 9.25 -23.85 -2.01
CA GLU A 124 10.37 -24.61 -1.44
C GLU A 124 11.30 -25.17 -2.54
N PRO A 125 12.62 -25.28 -2.29
CA PRO A 125 13.38 -24.76 -1.15
C PRO A 125 13.80 -23.30 -1.39
N VAL A 126 13.74 -22.46 -0.35
CA VAL A 126 14.36 -21.13 -0.38
C VAL A 126 15.15 -20.97 0.91
N ASP A 127 16.45 -21.27 0.85
CA ASP A 127 17.36 -21.25 2.00
C ASP A 127 17.75 -19.82 2.44
N VAL A 128 17.22 -18.80 1.77
CA VAL A 128 17.56 -17.39 2.01
C VAL A 128 16.29 -16.58 2.16
N CYS A 129 16.19 -15.81 3.26
CA CYS A 129 15.08 -14.87 3.40
C CYS A 129 15.14 -13.85 2.25
N GLY A 130 13.99 -13.55 1.64
CA GLY A 130 13.92 -12.58 0.55
C GLY A 130 14.57 -11.24 0.95
N SER A 131 15.47 -10.75 0.11
CA SER A 131 16.03 -9.40 0.21
C SER A 131 15.53 -8.60 -0.98
N CYS A 132 14.85 -7.49 -0.71
CA CYS A 132 14.33 -6.60 -1.73
C CYS A 132 15.06 -5.28 -1.65
N GLN A 133 15.25 -4.68 -2.82
CA GLN A 133 15.73 -3.31 -2.89
C GLN A 133 14.70 -2.38 -2.22
N ARG A 134 15.20 -1.37 -1.51
CA ARG A 134 14.32 -0.32 -1.02
C ARG A 134 13.70 0.38 -2.21
N CYS A 135 12.38 0.52 -2.17
CA CYS A 135 11.65 1.34 -3.10
C CYS A 135 12.10 2.79 -2.96
N ILE A 136 12.43 3.43 -4.08
CA ILE A 136 12.68 4.87 -4.11
C ILE A 136 11.31 5.53 -4.25
N GLY A 137 10.85 6.12 -3.15
CA GLY A 137 9.62 6.90 -3.14
C GLY A 137 9.66 8.03 -4.18
N SER A 138 8.53 8.27 -4.81
CA SER A 138 8.31 9.32 -5.79
C SER A 138 6.96 10.00 -5.54
N VAL A 139 6.70 11.10 -6.23
CA VAL A 139 5.38 11.74 -6.20
C VAL A 139 4.76 11.64 -7.58
N SER A 140 3.47 11.28 -7.61
CA SER A 140 2.66 11.33 -8.82
C SER A 140 1.69 12.50 -8.74
N GLU A 141 1.70 13.33 -9.76
CA GLU A 141 0.65 14.32 -10.00
C GLU A 141 -0.61 13.64 -10.55
N ILE A 142 -1.78 14.07 -10.10
CA ILE A 142 -3.09 13.73 -10.64
C ILE A 142 -3.67 15.00 -11.28
N THR A 143 -3.38 15.19 -12.57
CA THR A 143 -3.79 16.37 -13.34
C THR A 143 -5.33 16.42 -13.51
N PRO A 144 -5.94 17.62 -13.47
CA PRO A 144 -7.32 17.83 -13.90
C PRO A 144 -7.71 17.10 -15.19
N GLY A 145 -8.85 16.41 -15.16
CA GLY A 145 -9.43 15.73 -16.32
C GLY A 145 -8.67 14.49 -16.82
N ARG A 146 -7.55 14.10 -16.18
CA ARG A 146 -6.78 12.90 -16.54
C ARG A 146 -6.73 11.95 -15.33
N PRO A 147 -7.49 10.84 -15.36
CA PRO A 147 -7.54 9.95 -14.22
C PRO A 147 -6.19 9.25 -13.99
N ARG A 148 -5.80 9.12 -12.72
CA ARG A 148 -4.68 8.25 -12.33
C ARG A 148 -5.23 6.85 -12.08
N LEU A 149 -4.67 5.87 -12.77
CA LEU A 149 -5.05 4.46 -12.62
C LEU A 149 -4.21 3.78 -11.55
N LEU A 150 -4.87 3.04 -10.66
CA LEU A 150 -4.29 2.07 -9.75
C LEU A 150 -4.94 0.72 -10.02
N PHE A 151 -4.24 -0.36 -9.67
CA PHE A 151 -4.75 -1.71 -9.84
C PHE A 151 -4.59 -2.49 -8.54
N TRP A 152 -5.65 -3.18 -8.14
CA TRP A 152 -5.61 -4.12 -7.04
C TRP A 152 -6.08 -5.48 -7.52
N GLY A 153 -5.23 -6.50 -7.36
CA GLY A 153 -5.48 -7.86 -7.88
C GLY A 153 -6.59 -8.64 -7.18
N GLY A 154 -7.28 -8.07 -6.18
CA GLY A 154 -8.25 -8.81 -5.37
C GLY A 154 -7.59 -9.85 -4.45
N ILE A 155 -6.31 -9.65 -4.13
CA ILE A 155 -5.51 -10.49 -3.25
C ILE A 155 -5.09 -9.67 -2.03
N HIS A 156 -5.09 -10.29 -0.85
CA HIS A 156 -4.28 -9.84 0.27
C HIS A 156 -3.26 -10.88 0.67
N TYR A 157 -2.36 -10.46 1.54
CA TYR A 157 -1.24 -11.23 2.00
C TYR A 157 -1.35 -11.39 3.51
N HIS A 158 -1.36 -12.63 3.98
CA HIS A 158 -1.24 -12.89 5.41
C HIS A 158 0.23 -13.07 5.74
N ALA A 159 0.77 -12.24 6.64
CA ALA A 159 2.11 -12.42 7.18
C ALA A 159 2.24 -13.77 7.88
N SER A 160 3.31 -14.52 7.59
CA SER A 160 3.61 -15.77 8.27
C SER A 160 5.12 -15.96 8.36
N GLU A 161 5.53 -17.04 9.00
CA GLU A 161 6.93 -17.38 9.19
C GLU A 161 7.15 -18.83 8.78
N ARG A 162 8.25 -19.09 8.08
CA ARG A 162 8.65 -20.45 7.69
C ARG A 162 9.36 -21.14 8.86
N PRO A 163 9.51 -22.47 8.83
CA PRO A 163 10.33 -23.19 9.84
C PRO A 163 11.78 -22.69 9.95
N SER A 164 12.32 -22.07 8.90
CA SER A 164 13.65 -21.44 8.90
C SER A 164 13.71 -20.09 9.63
N GLY A 165 12.58 -19.57 10.12
CA GLY A 165 12.49 -18.23 10.70
C GLY A 165 12.36 -17.09 9.68
N CYS A 166 12.33 -17.40 8.38
CA CYS A 166 12.19 -16.37 7.35
C CYS A 166 10.73 -15.87 7.25
N PRO A 167 10.51 -14.55 7.21
CA PRO A 167 9.18 -14.00 6.98
C PRO A 167 8.70 -14.34 5.56
N CYS A 168 7.47 -14.79 5.46
CA CYS A 168 6.81 -15.13 4.20
C CYS A 168 5.38 -14.58 4.18
N TYR A 169 4.71 -14.68 3.04
CA TYR A 169 3.29 -14.36 2.92
C TYR A 169 2.49 -15.54 2.39
N LYS A 170 1.20 -15.58 2.71
CA LYS A 170 0.24 -16.45 2.02
C LYS A 170 -0.74 -15.57 1.25
N PRO A 171 -0.85 -15.70 -0.08
CA PRO A 171 -1.85 -14.98 -0.85
C PRO A 171 -3.22 -15.59 -0.59
N LEU A 172 -4.20 -14.75 -0.28
CA LEU A 172 -5.59 -15.15 -0.13
C LEU A 172 -6.45 -14.26 -1.03
N THR A 173 -7.41 -14.88 -1.72
CA THR A 173 -8.34 -14.14 -2.58
C THR A 173 -9.44 -13.53 -1.71
N PHE A 174 -9.83 -12.30 -1.99
CA PHE A 174 -10.93 -11.69 -1.25
C PHE A 174 -12.26 -12.32 -1.61
N PRO A 175 -13.11 -12.63 -0.60
CA PRO A 175 -14.46 -13.06 -0.87
C PRO A 175 -15.28 -11.92 -1.52
N GLY A 176 -16.42 -12.27 -2.11
CA GLY A 176 -17.40 -11.26 -2.50
C GLY A 176 -17.94 -10.52 -1.27
N GLY A 177 -17.98 -9.20 -1.30
CA GLY A 177 -18.34 -8.42 -0.12
C GLY A 177 -18.28 -6.90 -0.32
N ARG A 178 -18.53 -6.15 0.75
CA ARG A 178 -18.41 -4.68 0.77
C ARG A 178 -17.03 -4.25 1.28
N TYR A 179 -16.44 -3.27 0.61
CA TYR A 179 -15.10 -2.77 0.87
C TYR A 179 -15.06 -1.25 0.79
N ARG A 180 -14.04 -0.65 1.40
CA ARG A 180 -13.73 0.77 1.28
C ARG A 180 -12.29 0.93 0.81
N PHE A 181 -12.10 1.60 -0.31
CA PHE A 181 -10.81 2.10 -0.74
C PHE A 181 -10.58 3.48 -0.14
N ARG A 182 -9.36 3.77 0.31
CA ARG A 182 -8.93 5.12 0.68
C ARG A 182 -7.51 5.40 0.27
N VAL A 183 -7.24 6.65 -0.10
CA VAL A 183 -5.91 7.09 -0.54
C VAL A 183 -5.64 8.51 -0.02
N PRO A 184 -4.43 8.79 0.48
CA PRO A 184 -4.03 10.13 0.84
C PRO A 184 -3.65 10.93 -0.41
N VAL A 185 -4.24 12.12 -0.54
CA VAL A 185 -3.86 13.11 -1.55
C VAL A 185 -3.39 14.39 -0.89
N TYR A 186 -2.54 15.13 -1.60
CA TYR A 186 -1.82 16.30 -1.10
C TYR A 186 -1.99 17.48 -2.07
N MET A 187 -1.91 18.69 -1.54
CA MET A 187 -2.04 19.92 -2.34
C MET A 187 -0.72 20.34 -3.00
N SER A 188 0.41 19.80 -2.55
CA SER A 188 1.72 20.06 -3.12
C SER A 188 2.56 18.79 -3.23
N GLU A 189 3.53 18.81 -4.16
CA GLU A 189 4.50 17.74 -4.31
C GLU A 189 5.37 17.58 -3.05
N HIS A 190 5.78 18.69 -2.45
CA HIS A 190 6.59 18.69 -1.23
C HIS A 190 5.85 17.99 -0.07
N ASP A 191 4.58 18.31 0.15
CA ASP A 191 3.78 17.69 1.20
C ASP A 191 3.55 16.21 0.93
N ALA A 192 3.36 15.82 -0.34
CA ALA A 192 3.25 14.41 -0.72
C ALA A 192 4.53 13.65 -0.39
N PHE A 193 5.70 14.19 -0.74
CA PHE A 193 6.99 13.55 -0.48
C PHE A 193 7.29 13.49 1.03
N ALA A 194 6.99 14.55 1.77
CA ALA A 194 7.20 14.63 3.22
C ALA A 194 6.10 13.93 4.04
N GLY A 195 4.99 13.53 3.41
CA GLY A 195 3.85 12.92 4.09
C GLY A 195 3.08 13.87 5.00
N LEU A 196 3.07 15.18 4.72
CA LEU A 196 2.49 16.21 5.58
C LEU A 196 1.01 16.45 5.26
N SER A 197 0.17 16.51 6.30
CA SER A 197 -1.24 16.93 6.23
C SER A 197 -2.05 16.30 5.06
N PRO A 198 -2.06 14.96 4.90
CA PRO A 198 -2.80 14.33 3.82
C PRO A 198 -4.31 14.56 3.98
N ARG A 199 -4.99 14.81 2.86
CA ARG A 199 -6.44 14.68 2.77
C ARG A 199 -6.76 13.27 2.31
N TRP A 200 -7.47 12.51 3.13
CA TRP A 200 -7.93 11.17 2.75
C TRP A 200 -9.20 11.28 1.92
N VAL A 201 -9.16 10.70 0.73
CA VAL A 201 -10.37 10.47 -0.08
C VAL A 201 -10.68 8.98 -0.09
N SER A 202 -11.95 8.64 -0.19
CA SER A 202 -12.42 7.27 -0.09
C SER A 202 -13.59 6.99 -1.00
N ALA A 203 -13.72 5.74 -1.42
CA ALA A 203 -14.90 5.23 -2.12
C ALA A 203 -15.25 3.84 -1.61
N ASP A 204 -16.54 3.62 -1.39
CA ASP A 204 -17.08 2.31 -1.03
C ASP A 204 -17.41 1.54 -2.30
N PHE A 205 -17.16 0.23 -2.29
CA PHE A 205 -17.39 -0.64 -3.43
C PHE A 205 -17.75 -2.06 -3.00
N THR A 206 -18.25 -2.85 -3.94
CA THR A 206 -18.58 -4.26 -3.74
C THR A 206 -17.78 -5.14 -4.67
N LEU A 207 -17.30 -6.28 -4.19
CA LEU A 207 -16.70 -7.31 -5.04
C LEU A 207 -17.69 -8.45 -5.33
N PRO A 208 -17.79 -8.92 -6.58
CA PRO A 208 -17.08 -8.37 -7.74
C PRO A 208 -17.66 -7.02 -8.18
N LEU A 209 -16.82 -6.24 -8.83
CA LEU A 209 -17.19 -4.91 -9.28
C LEU A 209 -18.02 -4.98 -10.57
N ILE A 210 -19.28 -4.57 -10.51
CA ILE A 210 -20.16 -4.50 -11.68
C ILE A 210 -19.82 -3.23 -12.46
N GLY A 211 -19.30 -3.37 -13.69
CA GLY A 211 -18.97 -2.23 -14.55
C GLY A 211 -17.48 -1.91 -14.71
N GLY A 212 -16.60 -2.68 -14.08
CA GLY A 212 -15.17 -2.76 -14.45
C GLY A 212 -14.20 -1.97 -13.57
N TRP A 213 -14.50 -0.71 -13.22
CA TRP A 213 -13.58 0.13 -12.43
C TRP A 213 -14.27 0.92 -11.31
N LEU A 214 -13.49 1.26 -10.28
CA LEU A 214 -13.90 2.09 -9.15
C LEU A 214 -13.46 3.54 -9.39
N SER A 215 -14.40 4.46 -9.58
CA SER A 215 -14.10 5.90 -9.65
C SER A 215 -14.00 6.53 -8.26
N VAL A 216 -12.91 7.25 -8.00
CA VAL A 216 -12.62 7.90 -6.72
C VAL A 216 -12.35 9.39 -6.98
N PRO A 217 -13.25 10.30 -6.58
CA PRO A 217 -13.03 11.72 -6.75
C PRO A 217 -11.91 12.20 -5.83
N VAL A 218 -10.92 12.90 -6.41
CA VAL A 218 -9.78 13.47 -5.66
C VAL A 218 -9.77 14.99 -5.60
N ALA A 219 -10.79 15.65 -6.16
CA ALA A 219 -10.97 17.09 -6.01
C ALA A 219 -11.31 17.46 -4.55
N PRO A 220 -10.92 18.64 -4.05
CA PRO A 220 -11.32 19.19 -2.75
C PRO A 220 -12.84 19.19 -2.54
#